data_AF-A0A4Q8Y7S7-F1
#
_entry.id   AF-A0A4Q8Y7S7-F1
#
_cell.length_a   1.000
_cell.length_b   1.000
_cell.length_c   1.000
_cell.angle_alpha   90.00
_cell.angle_beta   90.00
_cell.angle_gamma   90.00
#
_symmetry.space_group_name_H-M   'P 1'
#
loop_
_entity.id
_entity.type
_entity.pdbx_description
1 polymer ?
#
loop_
_entity_poly.entity_id
_entity_poly.type
_entity_poly.pdbx_seq_one_letter_code
_entity_poly.pdbx_strand_id
1 'polypeptide(L)'
;MTEKPRSRTLMRVQIMDKGSPVSAPITVVGRDAWTLQTLLDAGTRGFSSIERPAPRTSHYIFKLRRFGFAIETITEVHGGTYPGHHARYVLHSDVRVLEGKAA
;
A
#
# COMPACT_ATOMS: atom_id res chain seq x y z
N MET A 1 4.89 -17.03 32.55
CA MET A 1 5.25 -15.82 31.78
C MET A 1 4.49 -15.88 30.47
N THR A 2 3.30 -15.27 30.42
CA THR A 2 2.45 -15.30 29.22
C THR A 2 3.05 -14.31 28.22
N GLU A 3 3.62 -14.79 27.12
CA GLU A 3 4.16 -13.91 26.08
C GLU A 3 3.05 -13.03 25.53
N LYS A 4 3.25 -11.71 25.58
CA LYS A 4 2.36 -10.75 24.93
C LYS A 4 2.45 -10.99 23.43
N PRO A 5 1.34 -11.24 22.71
CA PRO A 5 1.40 -11.47 21.27
C PRO A 5 2.03 -10.26 20.59
N ARG A 6 3.08 -10.49 19.78
CA ARG A 6 3.71 -9.41 19.00
C ARG A 6 2.65 -8.72 18.17
N SER A 7 2.54 -7.40 18.32
CA SER A 7 1.62 -6.59 17.53
C SER A 7 1.97 -6.72 16.05
N ARG A 8 1.12 -7.43 15.28
CA ARG A 8 1.17 -7.39 13.82
C ARG A 8 0.36 -6.19 13.37
N THR A 9 0.96 -5.32 12.56
CA THR A 9 0.21 -4.35 11.77
C THR A 9 -0.85 -5.12 10.98
N LEU A 10 -2.10 -4.73 11.11
CA LEU A 10 -3.24 -5.36 10.46
C LEU A 10 -4.17 -4.25 9.96
N MET A 11 -4.70 -4.41 8.76
CA MET A 11 -5.79 -3.59 8.26
C MET A 11 -6.84 -4.50 7.64
N ARG A 12 -8.10 -4.25 7.98
CA ARG A 12 -9.25 -4.83 7.29
C ARG A 12 -9.87 -3.72 6.46
N VAL A 13 -9.92 -3.91 5.15
CA VAL A 13 -10.32 -2.87 4.22
C VAL A 13 -11.35 -3.38 3.23
N GLN A 14 -12.09 -2.45 2.64
CA GLN A 14 -13.11 -2.71 1.63
C GLN A 14 -12.79 -1.90 0.38
N ILE A 15 -12.70 -2.55 -0.78
CA ILE A 15 -12.66 -1.85 -2.06
C ILE A 15 -14.09 -1.41 -2.39
N MET A 16 -14.23 -0.15 -2.77
CA MET A 16 -15.49 0.51 -3.09
C MET A 16 -15.55 0.85 -4.60
N ASP A 17 -16.76 0.87 -5.16
CA ASP A 17 -17.07 1.51 -6.44
C ASP A 17 -18.37 2.30 -6.26
N LYS A 18 -18.31 3.61 -6.50
CA LYS A 18 -19.45 4.54 -6.37
C LYS A 18 -20.23 4.37 -5.06
N GLY A 19 -19.52 4.17 -3.95
CA GLY A 19 -20.10 4.02 -2.60
C GLY A 19 -20.56 2.60 -2.24
N SER A 20 -20.48 1.63 -3.16
CA SER A 20 -20.85 0.23 -2.92
C SER A 20 -19.61 -0.68 -2.82
N PRO A 21 -19.59 -1.66 -1.91
CA PRO A 21 -18.54 -2.68 -1.87
C PRO A 21 -18.51 -3.51 -3.17
N VAL A 22 -17.33 -3.70 -3.77
CA VAL A 22 -17.17 -4.56 -4.97
C VAL A 22 -16.71 -5.99 -4.67
N SER A 23 -16.27 -6.24 -3.44
CA SER A 23 -15.76 -7.55 -3.00
C SER A 23 -16.07 -7.78 -1.53
N ALA A 24 -15.77 -8.98 -1.01
CA ALA A 24 -15.66 -9.16 0.43
C ALA A 24 -14.50 -8.30 1.00
N PRO A 25 -14.54 -7.93 2.29
CA PRO A 25 -13.44 -7.25 2.95
C PRO A 25 -12.13 -8.04 2.89
N ILE A 26 -11.03 -7.33 2.69
CA ILE A 26 -9.69 -7.89 2.57
C ILE A 26 -8.91 -7.59 3.86
N THR A 27 -8.29 -8.62 4.44
CA THR A 27 -7.36 -8.44 5.56
C THR A 27 -5.93 -8.45 5.05
N VAL A 28 -5.22 -7.34 5.23
CA VAL A 28 -3.77 -7.22 4.96
C VAL A 28 -2.99 -7.11 6.26
N VAL A 29 -1.75 -7.60 6.27
CA VAL A 29 -0.96 -7.78 7.50
C VAL A 29 0.51 -7.42 7.28
N GLY A 30 1.19 -7.08 8.38
CA GLY A 30 2.62 -6.79 8.40
C GLY A 30 3.02 -5.69 7.42
N ARG A 31 3.99 -6.00 6.55
CA ARG A 31 4.51 -5.05 5.57
C ARG A 31 3.54 -4.75 4.42
N ASP A 32 2.60 -5.65 4.14
CA ASP A 32 1.57 -5.38 3.13
C ASP A 32 0.59 -4.35 3.65
N ALA A 33 0.18 -4.48 4.92
CA ALA A 33 -0.63 -3.47 5.60
C ALA A 33 0.10 -2.12 5.66
N TRP A 34 1.37 -2.11 6.06
CA TRP A 34 2.16 -0.88 6.05
C TRP A 34 2.25 -0.23 4.65
N THR A 35 2.43 -1.03 3.60
CA THR A 35 2.52 -0.53 2.22
C THR A 35 1.17 0.03 1.78
N LEU A 36 0.06 -0.63 2.10
CA LEU A 36 -1.28 -0.14 1.78
C LEU A 36 -1.57 1.17 2.52
N GLN A 37 -1.26 1.27 3.81
CA GLN A 37 -1.38 2.53 4.55
C GLN A 37 -0.57 3.64 3.90
N THR A 38 0.68 3.36 3.51
CA THR A 38 1.57 4.34 2.88
C THR A 38 0.99 4.87 1.56
N LEU A 39 0.34 4.00 0.78
CA LEU A 39 -0.36 4.39 -0.44
C LEU A 39 -1.59 5.26 -0.16
N LEU A 40 -2.39 4.90 0.87
CA LEU A 40 -3.54 5.69 1.30
C LEU A 40 -3.13 7.09 1.76
N ASP A 41 -2.09 7.18 2.59
CA ASP A 41 -1.54 8.46 3.09
C ASP A 41 -0.97 9.32 1.95
N ALA A 42 -0.39 8.68 0.92
CA ALA A 42 0.14 9.39 -0.24
C ALA A 42 -0.96 9.90 -1.18
N GLY A 43 -2.12 9.24 -1.20
CA GLY A 43 -3.22 9.55 -2.11
C GLY A 43 -2.77 9.57 -3.57
N THR A 44 -3.28 10.55 -4.33
CA THR A 44 -2.98 10.71 -5.75
C THR A 44 -1.52 11.08 -6.05
N ARG A 45 -0.78 11.62 -5.07
CA ARG A 45 0.66 11.87 -5.21
C ARG A 45 1.45 10.59 -5.34
N GLY A 46 0.93 9.47 -4.83
CA GLY A 46 1.62 8.19 -4.84
C GLY A 46 2.89 8.15 -3.99
N PHE A 47 3.44 6.95 -3.88
CA PHE A 47 4.55 6.61 -3.00
C PHE A 47 5.73 6.07 -3.82
N SER A 48 6.92 6.62 -3.60
CA SER A 48 8.18 6.08 -4.09
C SER A 48 9.03 5.56 -2.93
N SER A 49 9.71 4.43 -3.12
CA SER A 49 10.62 3.86 -2.12
C SER A 49 11.81 4.77 -1.79
N ILE A 50 12.07 5.81 -2.59
CA ILE A 50 13.05 6.84 -2.27
C ILE A 50 12.59 7.69 -1.07
N GLU A 51 11.30 8.00 -0.96
CA GLU A 51 10.73 8.85 0.10
C GLU A 51 10.52 8.11 1.43
N ARG A 52 10.11 6.84 1.34
CA ARG A 52 9.96 5.92 2.49
C ARG A 52 10.63 4.59 2.18
N PRO A 53 11.93 4.46 2.44
CA PRO A 53 12.67 3.24 2.15
C PRO A 53 12.10 2.03 2.90
N ALA A 54 11.83 0.96 2.17
CA ALA A 54 11.45 -0.33 2.73
C ALA A 54 12.03 -1.47 1.88
N PRO A 55 12.43 -2.60 2.52
CA PRO A 55 12.94 -3.74 1.78
C PRO A 55 11.83 -4.34 0.91
N ARG A 56 12.13 -4.62 -0.36
CA ARG A 56 11.23 -5.35 -1.28
C ARG A 56 9.88 -4.66 -1.53
N THR A 57 9.82 -3.32 -1.56
CA THR A 57 8.59 -2.56 -1.87
C THR A 57 7.83 -3.13 -3.08
N SER A 58 8.52 -3.44 -4.18
CA SER A 58 7.89 -3.99 -5.39
C SER A 58 7.16 -5.32 -5.15
N HIS A 59 7.63 -6.14 -4.21
CA HIS A 59 6.96 -7.39 -3.84
C HIS A 59 5.65 -7.15 -3.06
N TYR A 60 5.63 -6.15 -2.17
CA TYR A 60 4.40 -5.79 -1.45
C TYR A 60 3.36 -5.20 -2.40
N ILE A 61 3.78 -4.33 -3.33
CA ILE A 61 2.90 -3.82 -4.39
C ILE A 61 2.34 -4.95 -5.25
N PHE A 62 3.18 -5.91 -5.66
CA PHE A 62 2.74 -7.09 -6.40
C PHE A 62 1.65 -7.88 -5.66
N LYS A 63 1.82 -8.11 -4.35
CA LYS A 63 0.80 -8.81 -3.54
C LYS A 63 -0.48 -7.99 -3.38
N LEU A 64 -0.38 -6.68 -3.17
CA LEU A 64 -1.56 -5.81 -3.10
C LEU A 64 -2.36 -5.85 -4.40
N ARG A 65 -1.70 -5.84 -5.56
CA ARG A 65 -2.39 -6.04 -6.86
C ARG A 65 -3.09 -7.39 -6.93
N ARG A 66 -2.48 -8.47 -6.41
CA ARG A 66 -3.11 -9.80 -6.34
C ARG A 66 -4.32 -9.85 -5.40
N PHE A 67 -4.39 -8.98 -4.40
CA PHE A 67 -5.59 -8.81 -3.57
C PHE A 67 -6.71 -8.02 -4.27
N GLY A 68 -6.45 -7.44 -5.44
CA GLY A 68 -7.44 -6.71 -6.24
C GLY A 68 -7.31 -5.18 -6.18
N PHE A 69 -6.33 -4.64 -5.48
CA PHE A 69 -6.09 -3.19 -5.48
C PHE A 69 -5.54 -2.73 -6.83
N ALA A 70 -6.19 -1.74 -7.44
CA ALA A 70 -5.74 -1.06 -8.63
C ALA A 70 -4.59 -0.11 -8.27
N ILE A 71 -3.35 -0.54 -8.55
CA ILE A 71 -2.14 0.23 -8.26
C ILE A 71 -1.35 0.41 -9.56
N GLU A 72 -1.13 1.66 -9.97
CA GLU A 72 -0.29 2.02 -11.10
C GLU A 72 1.19 2.09 -10.70
N THR A 73 2.09 1.81 -11.64
CA THR A 73 3.51 2.14 -11.53
C THR A 73 3.86 3.22 -12.54
N ILE A 74 4.24 4.39 -12.05
CA ILE A 74 4.79 5.48 -12.83
C ILE A 74 6.32 5.38 -12.74
N THR A 75 7.01 5.43 -13.88
CA THR A 75 8.47 5.48 -13.93
C THR A 75 8.93 6.93 -13.78
N GLU A 76 9.62 7.25 -12.69
CA GLU A 76 10.24 8.56 -12.45
C GLU A 76 11.73 8.49 -12.72
N VAL A 77 12.22 9.39 -13.58
CA VAL A 77 13.65 9.52 -13.88
C VAL A 77 14.27 10.51 -12.89
N HIS A 78 15.47 10.21 -12.40
CA HIS A 78 16.26 11.13 -11.59
C HIS A 78 17.67 11.30 -12.16
N GLY A 79 18.19 12.53 -12.10
CA GLY A 79 19.55 12.87 -12.51
C GLY A 79 20.55 12.83 -11.35
N GLY A 80 21.65 13.60 -11.50
CA GLY A 80 22.73 13.70 -10.52
C GLY A 80 23.92 12.79 -10.84
N THR A 81 24.83 12.62 -9.88
CA THR A 81 26.04 11.78 -10.03
C THR A 81 25.72 10.31 -10.30
N TYR A 82 24.54 9.87 -9.89
CA TYR A 82 24.02 8.51 -10.11
C TYR A 82 22.65 8.59 -10.77
N PRO A 83 22.59 8.85 -12.09
CA PRO A 83 21.32 8.96 -12.80
C PRO A 83 20.65 7.59 -12.90
N GLY A 84 19.32 7.58 -12.91
CA GLY A 84 18.54 6.35 -12.96
C GLY A 84 17.05 6.62 -13.04
N HIS A 85 16.28 5.57 -12.82
CA HIS A 85 14.83 5.67 -12.70
C HIS A 85 14.35 4.78 -11.57
N HIS A 86 13.21 5.14 -11.00
CA HIS A 86 12.56 4.38 -9.95
C HIS A 86 11.04 4.41 -10.11
N ALA A 87 10.37 3.52 -9.40
CA ALA A 87 8.92 3.43 -9.44
C ALA A 87 8.29 4.38 -8.41
N ARG A 88 7.27 5.10 -8.85
CA ARG A 88 6.24 5.70 -8.02
C ARG A 88 4.95 4.90 -8.16
N TYR A 89 4.36 4.52 -7.04
CA TYR A 89 3.16 3.70 -6.99
C TYR A 89 1.96 4.56 -6.60
N VAL A 90 0.89 4.53 -7.39
CA VAL A 90 -0.34 5.30 -7.14
C VAL A 90 -1.50 4.32 -6.94
N LEU A 91 -2.24 4.46 -5.85
CA LEU A 91 -3.44 3.67 -5.58
C LEU A 91 -4.64 4.37 -6.20
N HIS A 92 -5.32 3.68 -7.12
CA HIS A 92 -6.52 4.14 -7.82
C HIS A 92 -7.81 3.57 -7.25
N SER A 93 -7.73 2.45 -6.53
CA SER A 93 -8.90 1.90 -5.84
C SER A 93 -9.39 2.87 -4.76
N ASP A 94 -10.70 3.12 -4.74
CA ASP A 94 -11.35 3.67 -3.57
C ASP A 94 -11.40 2.59 -2.49
N VAL A 95 -10.79 2.87 -1.34
CA VAL A 95 -10.60 1.90 -0.25
C VAL A 95 -11.10 2.51 1.05
N ARG A 96 -12.13 1.87 1.62
CA ARG A 96 -12.62 2.18 2.94
C ARG A 96 -11.96 1.28 3.97
N VAL A 97 -11.33 1.86 4.99
CA VAL A 97 -10.80 1.07 6.11
C VAL A 97 -11.92 0.76 7.10
N LEU A 98 -12.06 -0.52 7.43
CA LEU A 98 -13.03 -1.03 8.39
C LEU A 98 -12.40 -1.22 9.77
N GLU A 99 -11.16 -1.72 9.82
CA GLU A 99 -10.39 -1.95 11.05
C GLU A 99 -8.89 -1.76 10.80
N GLY A 100 -8.12 -1.48 11.85
CA GLY A 100 -6.69 -1.22 11.74
C GLY A 100 -6.43 0.27 11.59
N LYS A 101 -5.64 0.70 10.60
CA LYS A 101 -5.56 2.13 10.28
C LYS A 101 -6.06 2.43 8.88
N ALA A 102 -7.09 3.26 8.82
CA ALA A 102 -6.97 4.62 8.30
C ALA A 102 -7.96 5.51 9.08
N ALA A 103 -7.43 6.61 9.58
CA ALA A 103 -8.04 7.93 9.71
C ALA A 103 -6.92 8.91 9.37
#